data_AF-A0A2V9PL31-F1
#
_entry.id   AF-A0A2V9PL31-F1
#
_cell.length_a   1.000
_cell.length_b   1.000
_cell.length_c   1.000
_cell.angle_alpha   90.00
_cell.angle_beta   90.00
_cell.angle_gamma   90.00
#
_symmetry.space_group_name_H-M   'P 1'
#
loop_
_entity.id
_entity.type
_entity.pdbx_description
1 polymer ?
#
loop_
_entity_poly.entity_id
_entity_poly.type
_entity_poly.pdbx_seq_one_letter_code
_entity_poly.pdbx_strand_id
1 'polypeptide(L)'
;MAGVQCLKRLYRQVHQPELSAEPDPAAEMIIEQGYEVGLLARQLFPGGIEVNVLGGLEAAIRSTRELVANPAVPAIFEGAFEHQGTVVKADILQRRKENCWRLVEVKSTADLKEHHLEDVAIQSHVLSHSGLDVSSVWLAHINRSYVLAGETVDPRQFFLFRNLTHRVQNLQPALVFQLRSQFRILAMPTPPEVPTGPHCINPVVCEFFYHCNTPKPNDHIGYLPRLHASAMEQLEGMGVESIHDIPDDFELSEFQRRVCDAMQTGQSWFGADLKGEFESLKYPLCFMDFETINPAVPRFAGMHPYDHIPFQFSVHVQQEPGAAPHHFEFL
;
A
#
# COMPACT_ATOMS: atom_id res chain seq x y z
N MET A 1 -10.67 6.90 -2.24
CA MET A 1 -9.24 6.92 -1.83
C MET A 1 -8.29 7.53 -2.85
N ALA A 2 -8.41 7.27 -4.16
CA ALA A 2 -7.49 7.82 -5.15
C ALA A 2 -7.27 9.34 -5.06
N GLY A 3 -8.34 10.12 -4.83
CA GLY A 3 -8.26 11.59 -4.76
C GLY A 3 -7.59 12.15 -3.50
N VAL A 4 -7.35 11.31 -2.50
CA VAL A 4 -6.53 11.64 -1.33
C VAL A 4 -5.05 11.61 -1.74
N GLN A 5 -4.65 10.58 -2.49
CA GLN A 5 -3.27 10.43 -2.97
C GLN A 5 -2.94 11.35 -4.15
N CYS A 6 -3.84 11.46 -5.13
CA CYS A 6 -3.64 12.28 -6.31
C CYS A 6 -4.97 12.59 -7.03
N LEU A 7 -5.27 13.87 -7.25
CA LEU A 7 -6.47 14.28 -7.99
C LEU A 7 -6.45 13.83 -9.45
N LYS A 8 -5.25 13.74 -10.07
CA LYS A 8 -5.08 13.20 -11.43
C LYS A 8 -5.40 11.71 -11.49
N ARG A 9 -5.02 10.95 -10.46
CA ARG A 9 -5.38 9.52 -10.30
C ARG A 9 -6.90 9.36 -10.18
N LEU A 10 -7.55 10.13 -9.30
CA LEU A 10 -9.01 10.12 -9.16
C LEU A 10 -9.72 10.38 -10.49
N TYR A 11 -9.30 11.42 -11.21
CA TYR A 11 -9.88 11.76 -12.51
C TYR A 11 -9.81 10.59 -13.48
N ARG A 12 -8.63 9.96 -13.61
CA ARG A 12 -8.42 8.86 -14.54
C ARG A 12 -9.20 7.60 -14.16
N GLN A 13 -9.36 7.28 -12.87
CA GLN A 13 -10.22 6.17 -12.45
C GLN A 13 -11.67 6.31 -12.96
N VAL A 14 -12.17 7.54 -13.07
CA VAL A 14 -13.56 7.79 -13.49
C VAL A 14 -13.67 7.95 -15.00
N HIS A 15 -12.77 8.71 -15.62
CA HIS A 15 -12.89 9.13 -17.02
C HIS A 15 -12.02 8.34 -18.00
N GLN A 16 -10.98 7.67 -17.51
CA GLN A 16 -9.99 6.95 -18.33
C GLN A 16 -9.50 5.65 -17.66
N PRO A 17 -10.40 4.79 -17.15
CA PRO A 17 -10.03 3.58 -16.41
C PRO A 17 -9.22 2.60 -17.27
N GLU A 18 -9.37 2.63 -18.60
CA GLU A 18 -8.62 1.82 -19.55
C GLU A 18 -7.10 2.06 -19.55
N LEU A 19 -6.64 3.17 -18.94
CA LEU A 19 -5.21 3.47 -18.78
C LEU A 19 -4.60 2.83 -17.53
N SER A 20 -5.41 2.18 -16.69
CA SER A 20 -4.96 1.50 -15.49
C SER A 20 -4.10 0.31 -15.87
N ALA A 21 -2.93 0.19 -15.24
CA ALA A 21 -2.18 -1.06 -15.26
C ALA A 21 -3.00 -2.17 -14.58
N GLU A 22 -2.85 -3.40 -15.08
CA GLU A 22 -3.36 -4.58 -14.38
C GLU A 22 -2.53 -4.82 -13.10
N PRO A 23 -3.17 -5.29 -12.00
CA PRO A 23 -2.43 -5.70 -10.81
C PRO A 23 -1.44 -6.81 -11.16
N ASP A 24 -0.22 -6.72 -10.64
CA ASP A 24 0.71 -7.84 -10.68
C ASP A 24 0.36 -8.90 -9.62
N PRO A 25 0.95 -10.11 -9.67
CA PRO A 25 0.65 -11.16 -8.69
C PRO A 25 0.92 -10.74 -7.23
N ALA A 26 1.88 -9.84 -7.00
CA ALA A 26 2.16 -9.34 -5.66
C ALA A 26 1.02 -8.45 -5.14
N ALA A 27 0.46 -7.59 -6.00
CA ALA A 27 -0.70 -6.77 -5.69
C ALA A 27 -1.96 -7.63 -5.46
N GLU A 28 -2.17 -8.67 -6.25
CA GLU A 28 -3.26 -9.64 -6.04
C GLU A 28 -3.15 -10.32 -4.66
N MET A 29 -1.95 -10.77 -4.28
CA MET A 29 -1.71 -11.39 -2.98
C MET A 29 -2.02 -10.44 -1.81
N ILE A 30 -1.74 -9.13 -1.95
CA ILE A 30 -2.09 -8.12 -0.94
C ILE A 30 -3.62 -8.01 -0.80
N ILE A 31 -4.37 -8.06 -1.91
CA ILE A 31 -5.84 -7.99 -1.92
C ILE A 31 -6.42 -9.23 -1.23
N GLU A 32 -5.96 -10.43 -1.61
CA GLU A 32 -6.42 -11.69 -1.01
C GLU A 32 -6.14 -11.74 0.50
N GLN A 33 -4.94 -11.29 0.90
CA GLN A 33 -4.58 -11.19 2.30
C GLN A 33 -5.50 -10.21 3.07
N GLY A 34 -5.85 -9.08 2.46
CA GLY A 34 -6.81 -8.13 3.01
C GLY A 34 -8.18 -8.77 3.24
N TYR A 35 -8.65 -9.55 2.26
CA TYR A 35 -9.91 -10.29 2.35
C TYR A 35 -9.88 -11.36 3.46
N GLU A 36 -8.81 -12.15 3.56
CA GLU A 36 -8.64 -13.15 4.62
C GLU A 36 -8.68 -12.52 6.01
N VAL A 37 -7.98 -11.40 6.20
CA VAL A 37 -7.98 -10.62 7.45
C VAL A 37 -9.38 -10.05 7.74
N GLY A 38 -10.09 -9.54 6.74
CA GLY A 38 -11.46 -9.07 6.87
C GLY A 38 -12.40 -10.18 7.36
N LEU A 39 -12.35 -11.37 6.76
CA LEU A 39 -13.13 -12.53 7.18
C LEU A 39 -12.84 -12.94 8.63
N LEU A 40 -11.56 -12.92 9.03
CA LEU A 40 -11.16 -13.23 10.40
C LEU A 40 -11.72 -12.18 11.40
N ALA A 41 -11.71 -10.90 11.04
CA ALA A 41 -12.22 -9.83 11.90
C ALA A 41 -13.73 -9.97 12.16
N ARG A 42 -14.51 -10.46 11.19
CA ARG A 42 -15.96 -10.69 11.35
C ARG A 42 -16.27 -11.66 12.49
N GLN A 43 -15.39 -12.62 12.77
CA GLN A 43 -15.56 -13.59 13.86
C GLN A 43 -15.58 -12.95 15.26
N LEU A 44 -15.08 -11.71 15.41
CA LEU A 44 -15.18 -10.93 16.64
C LEU A 44 -16.61 -10.47 16.96
N PHE A 45 -17.51 -10.51 15.97
CA PHE A 45 -18.87 -9.98 16.06
C PHE A 45 -19.89 -11.07 15.74
N PRO A 46 -20.06 -12.06 16.64
CA PRO A 46 -20.98 -13.18 16.41
C PRO A 46 -22.41 -12.71 16.19
N GLY A 47 -23.10 -13.35 15.25
CA GLY A 47 -24.45 -12.97 14.83
C GLY A 47 -24.50 -11.78 13.86
N GLY A 48 -23.35 -11.23 13.46
CA GLY A 48 -23.29 -10.21 12.41
C GLY A 48 -23.72 -10.76 11.05
N ILE A 49 -24.27 -9.87 10.22
CA ILE A 49 -24.80 -10.22 8.89
C ILE A 49 -24.04 -9.45 7.82
N GLU A 50 -23.54 -10.16 6.82
CA GLU A 50 -22.94 -9.55 5.63
C GLU A 50 -24.01 -9.06 4.66
N VAL A 51 -23.82 -7.85 4.13
CA VAL A 51 -24.72 -7.28 3.13
C VAL A 51 -24.59 -8.00 1.80
N ASN A 52 -25.73 -8.41 1.24
CA ASN A 52 -25.77 -9.05 -0.07
C ASN A 52 -25.59 -8.01 -1.19
N VAL A 53 -24.63 -8.26 -2.09
CA VAL A 53 -24.27 -7.38 -3.21
C VAL A 53 -24.77 -7.86 -4.58
N LEU A 54 -25.45 -9.01 -4.66
CA LEU A 54 -25.85 -9.65 -5.94
C LEU A 54 -26.82 -8.80 -6.79
N GLY A 55 -27.42 -7.74 -6.23
CA GLY A 55 -28.28 -6.79 -6.94
C GLY A 55 -27.64 -5.44 -7.27
N GLY A 56 -26.31 -5.31 -7.14
CA GLY A 56 -25.60 -4.04 -7.34
C GLY A 56 -25.73 -3.08 -6.15
N LEU A 57 -25.25 -1.84 -6.35
CA LEU A 57 -25.10 -0.85 -5.29
C LEU A 57 -26.43 -0.47 -4.61
N GLU A 58 -27.48 -0.19 -5.39
CA GLU A 58 -28.78 0.20 -4.83
C GLU A 58 -29.38 -0.91 -3.95
N ALA A 59 -29.22 -2.17 -4.36
CA ALA A 59 -29.67 -3.31 -3.58
C ALA A 59 -28.87 -3.45 -2.28
N ALA A 60 -27.55 -3.24 -2.33
CA ALA A 60 -26.69 -3.25 -1.14
C ALA A 60 -27.07 -2.14 -0.16
N ILE A 61 -27.33 -0.91 -0.63
CA ILE A 61 -27.78 0.21 0.21
C ILE A 61 -29.14 -0.11 0.85
N ARG A 62 -30.09 -0.64 0.08
CA ARG A 62 -31.41 -1.04 0.60
C ARG A 62 -31.29 -2.13 1.67
N SER A 63 -30.53 -3.19 1.39
CA SER A 63 -30.28 -4.28 2.33
C SER A 63 -29.62 -3.77 3.62
N THR A 64 -28.65 -2.85 3.49
CA THR A 64 -28.01 -2.19 4.64
C THR A 64 -29.04 -1.45 5.50
N ARG A 65 -29.95 -0.68 4.89
CA ARG A 65 -31.01 0.04 5.62
C ARG A 65 -31.96 -0.90 6.37
N GLU A 66 -32.35 -2.02 5.75
CA GLU A 66 -33.19 -3.05 6.38
C GLU A 66 -32.50 -3.67 7.61
N LEU A 67 -31.21 -3.98 7.50
CA LEU A 67 -30.42 -4.51 8.61
C LEU A 67 -30.22 -3.48 9.73
N VAL A 68 -30.00 -2.21 9.38
CA VAL A 68 -29.90 -1.12 10.36
C VAL A 68 -31.21 -0.97 11.13
N ALA A 69 -32.35 -1.06 10.46
CA ALA A 69 -33.68 -0.96 11.07
C ALA A 69 -34.04 -2.17 11.95
N ASN A 70 -33.41 -3.34 11.74
CA ASN A 70 -33.66 -4.54 12.51
C ASN A 70 -32.83 -4.56 13.83
N PRO A 71 -33.45 -4.38 15.01
CA PRO A 71 -32.73 -4.32 16.28
C PRO A 71 -32.09 -5.65 16.70
N ALA A 72 -32.51 -6.78 16.10
CA ALA A 72 -31.94 -8.08 16.39
C ALA A 72 -30.55 -8.29 15.75
N VAL A 73 -30.15 -7.44 14.80
CA VAL A 73 -28.87 -7.54 14.11
C VAL A 73 -27.78 -6.83 14.93
N PRO A 74 -26.82 -7.56 15.55
CA PRO A 74 -25.82 -6.97 16.43
C PRO A 74 -24.66 -6.33 15.66
N ALA A 75 -24.41 -6.77 14.44
CA ALA A 75 -23.39 -6.21 13.56
C ALA A 75 -23.78 -6.38 12.09
N ILE A 76 -23.31 -5.45 11.25
CA ILE A 76 -23.44 -5.49 9.80
C ILE A 76 -22.04 -5.50 9.22
N PHE A 77 -21.75 -6.46 8.35
CA PHE A 77 -20.50 -6.50 7.61
C PHE A 77 -20.73 -5.94 6.22
N GLU A 78 -19.74 -5.20 5.70
CA GLU A 78 -19.76 -4.72 4.32
C GLU A 78 -20.95 -3.77 4.01
N GLY A 79 -21.37 -2.99 5.01
CA GLY A 79 -22.54 -2.11 4.93
C GLY A 79 -22.36 -0.96 3.95
N ALA A 80 -23.27 -0.82 2.98
CA ALA A 80 -23.18 0.17 1.92
C ALA A 80 -24.03 1.42 2.23
N PHE A 81 -23.40 2.60 2.09
CA PHE A 81 -24.03 3.91 2.30
C PHE A 81 -23.67 4.85 1.16
N GLU A 82 -24.54 5.83 0.93
CA GLU A 82 -24.34 6.87 -0.07
C GLU A 82 -24.77 8.22 0.49
N HIS A 83 -23.91 9.23 0.33
CA HIS A 83 -24.24 10.61 0.62
C HIS A 83 -23.60 11.53 -0.43
N GLN A 84 -24.41 12.38 -1.08
CA GLN A 84 -23.97 13.36 -2.08
C GLN A 84 -23.05 12.77 -3.17
N GLY A 85 -23.43 11.62 -3.73
CA GLY A 85 -22.65 10.92 -4.76
C GLY A 85 -21.36 10.26 -4.26
N THR A 86 -21.09 10.29 -2.96
CA THR A 86 -20.00 9.52 -2.34
C THR A 86 -20.57 8.23 -1.78
N VAL A 87 -20.05 7.10 -2.28
CA VAL A 87 -20.42 5.76 -1.83
C VAL A 87 -19.32 5.22 -0.94
N VAL A 88 -19.71 4.60 0.18
CA VAL A 88 -18.79 3.89 1.05
C VAL A 88 -19.34 2.53 1.41
N LYS A 89 -18.42 1.60 1.67
CA LYS A 89 -18.71 0.27 2.21
C LYS A 89 -17.93 0.15 3.50
N ALA A 90 -18.64 0.03 4.62
CA ALA A 90 -18.04 -0.09 5.93
C ALA A 90 -17.76 -1.57 6.23
N ASP A 91 -16.53 -1.90 6.60
CA ASP A 91 -16.13 -3.28 6.90
C ASP A 91 -17.03 -3.89 7.97
N ILE A 92 -17.14 -3.21 9.12
CA ILE A 92 -17.93 -3.67 10.26
C ILE A 92 -18.64 -2.49 10.93
N LEU A 93 -19.95 -2.61 11.05
CA LEU A 93 -20.79 -1.75 11.89
C LEU A 93 -21.33 -2.55 13.06
N GLN A 94 -20.87 -2.24 14.27
CA GLN A 94 -21.35 -2.87 15.49
C GLN A 94 -22.45 -2.02 16.12
N ARG A 95 -23.62 -2.61 16.37
CA ARG A 95 -24.70 -1.98 17.12
C ARG A 95 -24.31 -1.84 18.59
N ARG A 96 -24.59 -0.68 19.17
CA ARG A 96 -24.34 -0.34 20.57
C ARG A 96 -25.66 -0.08 21.29
N LYS A 97 -25.57 0.27 22.58
CA LYS A 97 -26.73 0.72 23.37
C LYS A 97 -27.37 1.95 22.70
N GLU A 98 -28.65 2.17 22.97
CA GLU A 98 -29.39 3.35 22.48
C GLU A 98 -29.44 3.46 20.94
N ASN A 99 -29.25 2.33 20.24
CA ASN A 99 -29.27 2.25 18.79
C ASN A 99 -28.15 3.06 18.08
N CYS A 100 -27.10 3.41 18.82
CA CYS A 100 -25.90 3.98 18.24
C CYS A 100 -25.04 2.89 17.58
N TRP A 101 -24.12 3.32 16.71
CA TRP A 101 -23.24 2.43 15.97
C TRP A 101 -21.78 2.73 16.26
N ARG A 102 -20.97 1.68 16.24
CA ARG A 102 -19.52 1.76 16.18
C ARG A 102 -19.08 1.33 14.78
N LEU A 103 -18.40 2.22 14.08
CA LEU A 103 -17.66 1.90 12.86
C LEU A 103 -16.33 1.25 13.24
N VAL A 104 -16.03 0.09 12.66
CA VAL A 104 -14.73 -0.59 12.78
C VAL A 104 -14.20 -0.84 11.36
N GLU A 105 -13.11 -0.16 11.02
CA GLU A 105 -12.33 -0.41 9.81
C GLU A 105 -11.25 -1.44 10.10
N VAL A 106 -11.11 -2.46 9.25
CA VAL A 106 -10.15 -3.55 9.40
C VAL A 106 -8.99 -3.34 8.44
N LYS A 107 -7.76 -3.31 8.96
CA LYS A 107 -6.55 -3.20 8.12
C LYS A 107 -5.63 -4.40 8.33
N SER A 108 -5.17 -4.97 7.23
CA SER A 108 -4.08 -5.95 7.19
C SER A 108 -2.72 -5.25 7.35
N THR A 109 -2.54 -4.52 8.44
CA THR A 109 -1.27 -3.86 8.79
C THR A 109 -0.99 -4.04 10.28
N ALA A 110 0.28 -3.97 10.67
CA ALA A 110 0.69 -4.05 12.08
C ALA A 110 0.46 -2.75 12.87
N ASP A 111 0.27 -1.62 12.19
CA ASP A 111 0.07 -0.31 12.80
C ASP A 111 -0.89 0.56 11.96
N LEU A 112 -1.36 1.62 12.58
CA LEU A 112 -2.10 2.72 11.95
C LEU A 112 -1.16 3.52 11.05
N LYS A 113 -1.54 3.69 9.79
CA LYS A 113 -0.93 4.64 8.85
C LYS A 113 -1.82 5.87 8.71
N GLU A 114 -1.24 7.01 8.35
CA GLU A 114 -1.97 8.29 8.27
C GLU A 114 -3.13 8.24 7.26
N HIS A 115 -2.91 7.67 6.08
CA HIS A 115 -3.97 7.53 5.08
C HIS A 115 -5.16 6.69 5.57
N HIS A 116 -4.97 5.70 6.47
CA HIS A 116 -6.10 4.97 7.05
C HIS A 116 -7.08 5.89 7.79
N LEU A 117 -6.58 6.99 8.37
CA LEU A 117 -7.42 7.93 9.08
C LEU A 117 -8.35 8.69 8.11
N GLU A 118 -7.88 8.99 6.89
CA GLU A 118 -8.67 9.63 5.84
C GLU A 118 -9.75 8.68 5.30
N ASP A 119 -9.42 7.39 5.07
CA ASP A 119 -10.40 6.35 4.69
C ASP A 119 -11.59 6.36 5.65
N VAL A 120 -11.27 6.23 6.94
CA VAL A 120 -12.24 6.07 8.02
C VAL A 120 -13.01 7.37 8.26
N ALA A 121 -12.38 8.53 8.04
CA ALA A 121 -13.05 9.81 8.11
C ALA A 121 -14.10 9.99 7.01
N ILE A 122 -13.81 9.56 5.76
CA ILE A 122 -14.77 9.54 4.65
C ILE A 122 -15.96 8.63 4.99
N GLN A 123 -15.69 7.42 5.48
CA GLN A 123 -16.75 6.50 5.87
C GLN A 123 -17.63 7.11 6.96
N SER A 124 -17.04 7.57 8.06
CA SER A 124 -17.76 8.20 9.17
C SER A 124 -18.61 9.39 8.71
N HIS A 125 -18.07 10.21 7.80
CA HIS A 125 -18.80 11.34 7.20
C HIS A 125 -20.05 10.86 6.46
N VAL A 126 -19.90 9.91 5.53
CA VAL A 126 -21.03 9.42 4.71
C VAL A 126 -22.06 8.70 5.58
N LEU A 127 -21.64 7.88 6.54
CA LEU A 127 -22.56 7.15 7.43
C LEU A 127 -23.40 8.12 8.27
N SER A 128 -22.75 9.10 8.91
CA SER A 128 -23.43 10.09 9.76
C SER A 128 -24.44 10.92 8.97
N HIS A 129 -24.08 11.36 7.76
CA HIS A 129 -24.95 12.13 6.88
C HIS A 129 -25.98 11.28 6.11
N SER A 130 -25.90 9.95 6.23
CA SER A 130 -26.92 9.00 5.78
C SER A 130 -27.96 8.69 6.86
N GLY A 131 -27.91 9.38 8.01
CA GLY A 131 -28.85 9.24 9.12
C GLY A 131 -28.47 8.17 10.15
N LEU A 132 -27.25 7.63 10.09
CA LEU A 132 -26.76 6.69 11.09
C LEU A 132 -26.11 7.44 12.26
N ASP A 133 -26.48 7.11 13.50
CA ASP A 133 -25.81 7.65 14.68
C ASP A 133 -24.50 6.89 14.96
N VAL A 134 -23.38 7.41 14.45
CA VAL A 134 -22.05 6.83 14.65
C VAL A 134 -21.41 7.40 15.91
N SER A 135 -21.56 6.68 17.02
CA SER A 135 -21.05 7.08 18.35
C SER A 135 -19.54 6.95 18.51
N SER A 136 -18.90 6.03 17.78
CA SER A 136 -17.47 5.85 17.84
C SER A 136 -16.91 5.22 16.57
N VAL A 137 -15.65 5.55 16.29
CA VAL A 137 -14.95 5.14 15.09
C VAL A 137 -13.63 4.49 15.50
N TRP A 138 -13.40 3.27 15.03
CA TRP A 138 -12.30 2.42 15.45
C TRP A 138 -11.58 1.83 14.25
N LEU A 139 -10.29 1.57 14.42
CA LEU A 139 -9.48 0.80 13.50
C LEU A 139 -9.05 -0.50 14.20
N ALA A 140 -9.36 -1.65 13.60
CA ALA A 140 -8.79 -2.93 13.93
C ALA A 140 -7.55 -3.16 13.05
N HIS A 141 -6.42 -3.44 13.66
CA HIS A 141 -5.17 -3.76 12.97
C HIS A 141 -4.52 -4.98 13.61
N ILE A 142 -3.53 -5.57 12.95
CA ILE A 142 -2.94 -6.83 13.37
C ILE A 142 -1.99 -6.62 14.54
N ASN A 143 -2.09 -7.49 15.53
CA ASN A 143 -1.15 -7.62 16.62
C ASN A 143 0.11 -8.35 16.14
N ARG A 144 1.18 -7.62 15.80
CA ARG A 144 2.44 -8.25 15.34
C ARG A 144 3.06 -9.18 16.39
N SER A 145 2.74 -9.00 17.67
CA SER A 145 3.22 -9.87 18.76
C SER A 145 2.37 -11.14 18.96
N TYR A 146 1.28 -11.31 18.19
CA TYR A 146 0.51 -12.55 18.22
C TYR A 146 1.38 -13.73 17.80
N VAL A 147 1.27 -14.86 18.51
CA VAL A 147 1.92 -16.13 18.17
C VAL A 147 0.83 -17.14 17.91
N LEU A 148 0.87 -17.80 16.75
CA LEU A 148 -0.01 -18.92 16.48
C LEU A 148 0.37 -20.12 17.37
N ALA A 149 -0.45 -20.46 18.35
CA ALA A 149 -0.16 -21.57 19.28
C ALA A 149 -0.62 -22.94 18.75
N GLY A 150 -1.59 -22.98 17.83
CA GLY A 150 -2.19 -24.20 17.29
C GLY A 150 -2.50 -24.07 15.81
N GLU A 151 -3.55 -24.73 15.33
CA GLU A 151 -3.92 -24.72 13.90
C GLU A 151 -4.82 -23.55 13.50
N THR A 152 -5.45 -22.88 14.46
CA THR A 152 -6.42 -21.81 14.20
C THR A 152 -6.03 -20.51 14.89
N VAL A 153 -6.31 -19.40 14.23
CA VAL A 153 -6.05 -18.06 14.77
C VAL A 153 -7.18 -17.66 15.72
N ASP A 154 -6.84 -17.18 16.92
CA ASP A 154 -7.80 -16.54 17.83
C ASP A 154 -7.96 -15.06 17.44
N PRO A 155 -9.10 -14.64 16.85
CA PRO A 155 -9.29 -13.27 16.40
C PRO A 155 -9.15 -12.26 17.54
N ARG A 156 -9.49 -12.64 18.79
CA ARG A 156 -9.46 -11.73 19.94
C ARG A 156 -8.05 -11.34 20.36
N GLN A 157 -7.07 -12.20 20.10
CA GLN A 157 -5.65 -11.94 20.37
C GLN A 157 -4.93 -11.42 19.12
N PHE A 158 -5.42 -11.77 17.94
CA PHE A 158 -4.86 -11.38 16.65
C PHE A 158 -5.09 -9.90 16.32
N PHE A 159 -6.22 -9.31 16.72
CA PHE A 159 -6.52 -7.90 16.44
C PHE A 159 -6.28 -6.97 17.64
N LEU A 160 -5.64 -5.83 17.36
CA LEU A 160 -5.60 -4.66 18.23
C LEU A 160 -6.58 -3.60 17.74
N PHE A 161 -7.21 -2.91 18.68
CA PHE A 161 -8.24 -1.91 18.41
C PHE A 161 -7.76 -0.51 18.82
N ARG A 162 -7.83 0.45 17.89
CA ARG A 162 -7.55 1.86 18.17
C ARG A 162 -8.81 2.69 18.00
N ASN A 163 -9.17 3.43 19.04
CA ASN A 163 -10.26 4.41 18.96
C ASN A 163 -9.74 5.67 18.25
N LEU A 164 -10.34 5.99 17.10
CA LEU A 164 -9.98 7.13 16.26
C LEU A 164 -11.01 8.26 16.30
N THR A 165 -12.07 8.14 17.12
CA THR A 165 -13.23 9.03 17.12
C THR A 165 -12.85 10.51 17.12
N HIS A 166 -12.02 10.96 18.08
CA HIS A 166 -11.59 12.36 18.15
C HIS A 166 -10.70 12.80 16.99
N ARG A 167 -9.82 11.91 16.50
CA ARG A 167 -8.95 12.21 15.36
C ARG A 167 -9.76 12.39 14.09
N VAL A 168 -10.76 11.53 13.87
CA VAL A 168 -11.71 11.63 12.76
C VAL A 168 -12.54 12.90 12.85
N GLN A 169 -13.07 13.24 14.04
CA GLN A 169 -13.82 14.49 14.25
C GLN A 169 -13.00 15.72 13.87
N ASN A 170 -11.73 15.78 14.27
CA ASN A 170 -10.85 16.92 13.98
C ASN A 170 -10.55 17.08 12.47
N LEU A 171 -10.61 15.99 11.68
CA LEU A 171 -10.37 16.03 10.24
C LEU A 171 -11.60 16.41 9.42
N GLN A 172 -12.82 16.31 9.97
CA GLN A 172 -14.06 16.54 9.22
C GLN A 172 -14.08 17.86 8.42
N PRO A 173 -13.63 19.02 8.95
CA PRO A 173 -13.65 20.27 8.18
C PRO A 173 -12.75 20.22 6.94
N ALA A 174 -11.52 19.71 7.08
CA ALA A 174 -10.58 19.56 5.97
C ALA A 174 -11.09 18.56 4.94
N LEU A 175 -11.70 17.46 5.41
CA LEU A 175 -12.27 16.43 4.56
C LEU A 175 -13.39 16.96 3.65
N VAL A 176 -14.30 17.78 4.18
CA VAL A 176 -15.39 18.36 3.38
C VAL A 176 -14.85 19.25 2.26
N PHE A 177 -13.80 20.03 2.55
CA PHE A 177 -13.13 20.83 1.52
C PHE A 177 -12.49 19.94 0.44
N GLN A 178 -11.83 18.85 0.86
CA GLN A 178 -11.22 17.89 -0.04
C GLN A 178 -12.23 17.19 -0.94
N LEU A 179 -13.36 16.70 -0.40
CA LEU A 179 -14.42 16.07 -1.19
C LEU A 179 -14.99 17.03 -2.25
N ARG A 180 -15.22 18.30 -1.87
CA ARG A 180 -15.65 19.34 -2.84
C ARG A 180 -14.63 19.56 -3.95
N SER A 181 -13.34 19.61 -3.60
CA SER A 181 -12.24 19.72 -4.58
C SER A 181 -12.25 18.53 -5.54
N GLN A 182 -12.41 17.30 -5.02
CA GLN A 182 -12.47 16.08 -5.79
C GLN A 182 -13.63 16.09 -6.80
N PHE A 183 -14.86 16.42 -6.37
CA PHE A 183 -16.00 16.55 -7.28
C PHE A 183 -15.80 17.63 -8.34
N ARG A 184 -15.17 18.76 -7.98
CA ARG A 184 -14.83 19.80 -8.96
C ARG A 184 -13.86 19.29 -10.02
N ILE A 185 -12.84 18.53 -9.64
CA ILE A 185 -11.90 17.92 -10.59
C ILE A 185 -12.62 16.91 -11.49
N LEU A 186 -13.49 16.07 -10.93
CA LEU A 186 -14.26 15.10 -11.70
C LEU A 186 -15.20 15.75 -12.73
N ALA A 187 -15.61 17.00 -12.51
CA ALA A 187 -16.43 17.76 -13.45
C ALA A 187 -15.62 18.51 -14.53
N MET A 188 -14.28 18.48 -14.47
CA MET A 188 -13.44 19.14 -15.49
C MET A 188 -13.46 18.35 -16.81
N PRO A 189 -13.29 19.00 -17.97
CA PRO A 189 -13.22 18.32 -19.27
C PRO A 189 -11.90 17.58 -19.50
N THR A 190 -10.85 17.92 -18.73
CA THR A 190 -9.50 17.37 -18.86
C THR A 190 -8.92 17.10 -17.48
N PRO A 191 -7.98 16.14 -17.35
CA PRO A 191 -7.32 15.86 -16.08
C PRO A 191 -6.57 17.10 -15.54
N PRO A 192 -6.45 17.25 -14.21
CA PRO A 192 -5.70 18.35 -13.62
C PRO A 192 -4.19 18.20 -13.85
N GLU A 193 -3.48 19.32 -13.96
CA GLU A 193 -2.02 19.31 -14.00
C GLU A 193 -1.43 19.07 -12.62
N VAL A 194 -1.10 17.80 -12.36
CA VAL A 194 -0.33 17.34 -11.21
C VAL A 194 0.98 16.75 -11.75
N PRO A 195 2.16 17.33 -11.42
CA PRO A 195 3.46 16.77 -11.76
C PRO A 195 3.65 15.39 -11.12
N THR A 196 4.53 14.55 -11.66
CA THR A 196 4.92 13.30 -11.01
C THR A 196 5.73 13.54 -9.74
N GLY A 197 5.76 12.56 -8.83
CA GLY A 197 6.52 12.67 -7.60
C GLY A 197 6.26 11.51 -6.63
N PRO A 198 6.64 11.66 -5.35
CA PRO A 198 6.53 10.59 -4.35
C PRO A 198 5.10 10.03 -4.18
N HIS A 199 4.08 10.87 -4.39
CA HIS A 199 2.67 10.46 -4.35
C HIS A 199 2.31 9.45 -5.45
N CYS A 200 3.13 9.25 -6.48
CA CYS A 200 2.91 8.20 -7.48
C CYS A 200 3.15 6.79 -6.92
N ILE A 201 3.88 6.65 -5.81
CA ILE A 201 4.20 5.36 -5.18
C ILE A 201 3.80 5.24 -3.70
N ASN A 202 3.42 6.34 -3.05
CA ASN A 202 3.05 6.40 -1.64
C ASN A 202 1.64 7.02 -1.49
N PRO A 203 0.71 6.40 -0.75
CA PRO A 203 0.84 5.18 0.07
C PRO A 203 0.83 3.85 -0.70
N VAL A 204 0.39 3.87 -1.94
CA VAL A 204 0.41 2.71 -2.83
C VAL A 204 0.90 3.14 -4.21
N VAL A 205 1.42 2.19 -4.99
CA VAL A 205 1.75 2.44 -6.39
C VAL A 205 0.48 2.83 -7.15
N CYS A 206 0.51 3.97 -7.83
CA CYS A 206 -0.57 4.44 -8.66
C CYS A 206 -0.72 3.51 -9.86
N GLU A 207 -1.93 3.04 -10.14
CA GLU A 207 -2.23 2.20 -11.29
C GLU A 207 -1.98 2.90 -12.65
N PHE A 208 -1.87 4.23 -12.65
CA PHE A 208 -1.47 5.03 -13.82
C PHE A 208 0.02 5.42 -13.80
N PHE A 209 0.85 4.76 -12.98
CA PHE A 209 2.25 5.13 -12.77
C PHE A 209 3.00 5.25 -14.10
N TYR A 210 2.96 4.23 -14.95
CA TYR A 210 3.68 4.20 -16.22
C TYR A 210 3.14 5.17 -17.27
N HIS A 211 1.86 5.55 -17.17
CA HIS A 211 1.27 6.56 -18.04
C HIS A 211 1.74 7.98 -17.67
N CYS A 212 1.89 8.26 -16.37
CA CYS A 212 2.38 9.55 -15.89
C CYS A 212 3.92 9.63 -15.87
N ASN A 213 4.60 8.50 -15.63
CA ASN A 213 6.06 8.38 -15.50
C ASN A 213 6.61 7.61 -16.70
N THR A 214 6.68 8.29 -17.85
CA THR A 214 7.35 7.72 -19.03
C THR A 214 8.82 7.50 -18.71
N PRO A 215 9.38 6.30 -18.95
CA PRO A 215 10.80 6.04 -18.75
C PRO A 215 11.64 7.05 -19.52
N LYS A 216 12.65 7.61 -18.84
CA LYS A 216 13.64 8.47 -19.46
C LYS A 216 14.78 7.61 -20.02
N PRO A 217 15.61 8.12 -20.93
CA PRO A 217 16.84 7.43 -21.36
C PRO A 217 17.68 6.97 -20.15
N ASN A 218 18.32 5.80 -20.23
CA ASN A 218 19.07 5.21 -19.11
C ASN A 218 20.19 6.11 -18.56
N ASP A 219 20.65 7.04 -19.37
CA ASP A 219 21.64 8.06 -19.07
C ASP A 219 21.05 9.39 -18.60
N HIS A 220 19.73 9.52 -18.43
CA HIS A 220 19.13 10.76 -18.01
C HIS A 220 19.57 11.16 -16.58
N ILE A 221 19.86 12.44 -16.34
CA ILE A 221 20.37 12.97 -15.06
C ILE A 221 19.51 12.62 -13.83
N GLY A 222 18.21 12.44 -14.03
CA GLY A 222 17.25 12.01 -13.01
C GLY A 222 17.49 10.61 -12.44
N TYR A 223 18.34 9.80 -13.06
CA TYR A 223 18.80 8.52 -12.52
C TYR A 223 20.06 8.65 -11.66
N LEU A 224 20.65 9.85 -11.52
CA LEU A 224 21.72 10.05 -10.56
C LEU A 224 21.22 9.83 -9.14
N PRO A 225 21.94 9.03 -8.34
CA PRO A 225 21.50 8.68 -7.02
C PRO A 225 21.44 9.92 -6.11
N ARG A 226 20.28 10.12 -5.47
CA ARG A 226 20.04 11.19 -4.50
C ARG A 226 20.36 12.59 -5.03
N LEU A 227 20.14 12.84 -6.32
CA LEU A 227 20.26 14.18 -6.89
C LEU A 227 19.16 15.08 -6.32
N HIS A 228 19.54 16.17 -5.66
CA HIS A 228 18.59 17.13 -5.09
C HIS A 228 17.94 17.99 -6.18
N ALA A 229 16.72 18.46 -5.94
CA ALA A 229 15.95 19.26 -6.88
C ALA A 229 16.72 20.51 -7.38
N SER A 230 17.44 21.19 -6.50
CA SER A 230 18.26 22.36 -6.87
C SER A 230 19.39 22.02 -7.84
N ALA A 231 20.03 20.86 -7.69
CA ALA A 231 21.07 20.42 -8.61
C ALA A 231 20.48 19.97 -9.96
N MET A 232 19.31 19.33 -9.93
CA MET A 232 18.56 18.97 -11.14
C MET A 232 18.15 20.21 -11.93
N GLU A 233 17.56 21.23 -11.27
CA GLU A 233 17.20 22.50 -11.90
C GLU A 233 18.41 23.24 -12.48
N GLN A 234 19.58 23.17 -11.83
CA GLN A 234 20.81 23.76 -12.37
C GLN A 234 21.27 23.05 -13.65
N LEU A 235 21.31 21.71 -13.65
CA LEU A 235 21.68 20.92 -14.83
C LEU A 235 20.70 21.15 -15.99
N GLU A 236 19.39 21.12 -15.71
CA GLU A 236 18.35 21.42 -16.70
C GLU A 236 18.48 22.86 -17.22
N GLY A 237 18.79 23.84 -16.35
CA GLY A 237 19.06 25.23 -16.73
C GLY A 237 20.32 25.40 -17.60
N MET A 238 21.27 24.46 -17.53
CA MET A 238 22.43 24.37 -18.42
C MET A 238 22.13 23.61 -19.71
N GLY A 239 20.93 23.04 -19.87
CA GLY A 239 20.56 22.19 -21.00
C GLY A 239 21.13 20.77 -20.93
N VAL A 240 21.56 20.33 -19.74
CA VAL A 240 22.13 18.99 -19.52
C VAL A 240 21.01 18.04 -19.13
N GLU A 241 20.66 17.13 -20.03
CA GLU A 241 19.66 16.07 -19.78
C GLU A 241 20.29 14.70 -19.59
N SER A 242 21.50 14.47 -20.11
CA SER A 242 22.27 13.23 -20.00
C SER A 242 23.41 13.36 -18.98
N ILE A 243 23.68 12.27 -18.26
CA ILE A 243 24.84 12.08 -17.39
C ILE A 243 26.15 12.23 -18.17
N HIS A 244 26.15 11.89 -19.47
CA HIS A 244 27.31 12.07 -20.33
C HIS A 244 27.71 13.54 -20.51
N ASP A 245 26.74 14.45 -20.41
CA ASP A 245 26.94 15.87 -20.66
C ASP A 245 27.18 16.68 -19.37
N ILE A 246 27.25 16.02 -18.21
CA ILE A 246 27.54 16.68 -16.94
C ILE A 246 28.98 17.18 -16.93
N PRO A 247 29.21 18.49 -16.71
CA PRO A 247 30.56 19.05 -16.64
C PRO A 247 31.39 18.49 -15.48
N ASP A 248 32.69 18.37 -15.71
CA ASP A 248 33.65 17.90 -14.70
C ASP A 248 33.68 18.81 -13.46
N ASP A 249 33.44 20.10 -13.63
CA ASP A 249 33.43 21.12 -12.58
C ASP A 249 32.08 21.27 -11.87
N PHE A 250 31.03 20.57 -12.31
CA PHE A 250 29.75 20.55 -11.62
C PHE A 250 29.90 19.86 -10.24
N GLU A 251 29.40 20.47 -9.17
CA GLU A 251 29.58 19.90 -7.84
C GLU A 251 28.67 18.67 -7.63
N LEU A 252 29.29 17.51 -7.46
CA LEU A 252 28.62 16.24 -7.16
C LEU A 252 29.21 15.63 -5.88
N SER A 253 28.38 14.89 -5.14
CA SER A 253 28.91 14.02 -4.08
C SER A 253 29.84 12.97 -4.68
N GLU A 254 30.75 12.43 -3.86
CA GLU A 254 31.68 11.39 -4.28
C GLU A 254 30.96 10.18 -4.92
N PHE A 255 29.81 9.79 -4.36
CA PHE A 255 29.00 8.69 -4.91
C PHE A 255 28.41 9.01 -6.28
N GLN A 256 27.89 10.23 -6.46
CA GLN A 256 27.35 10.67 -7.75
C GLN A 256 28.45 10.81 -8.80
N ARG A 257 29.63 11.31 -8.41
CA ARG A 257 30.79 11.42 -9.31
C ARG A 257 31.24 10.05 -9.80
N ARG A 258 31.34 9.05 -8.90
CA ARG A 258 31.63 7.65 -9.29
C ARG A 258 30.64 7.10 -10.32
N VAL A 259 29.35 7.39 -10.15
CA VAL A 259 28.31 6.96 -11.12
C VAL A 259 28.48 7.69 -12.46
N CYS A 260 28.73 9.01 -12.44
CA CYS A 260 28.99 9.77 -13.67
C CYS A 260 30.22 9.24 -14.41
N ASP A 261 31.34 9.08 -13.71
CA ASP A 261 32.60 8.61 -14.30
C ASP A 261 32.44 7.22 -14.92
N ALA A 262 31.76 6.30 -14.22
CA ALA A 262 31.50 4.96 -14.73
C ALA A 262 30.65 4.97 -16.00
N MET A 263 29.65 5.85 -16.08
CA MET A 263 28.80 5.98 -17.27
C MET A 263 29.54 6.68 -18.41
N GLN A 264 30.26 7.77 -18.13
CA GLN A 264 31.01 8.54 -19.12
C GLN A 264 32.17 7.75 -19.73
N THR A 265 32.86 6.92 -18.94
CA THR A 265 34.01 6.13 -19.40
C THR A 265 33.64 4.72 -19.87
N GLY A 266 32.46 4.22 -19.46
CA GLY A 266 32.07 2.82 -19.63
C GLY A 266 32.89 1.83 -18.77
N GLN A 267 33.67 2.32 -17.81
CA GLN A 267 34.49 1.49 -16.91
C GLN A 267 33.80 1.29 -15.57
N SER A 268 33.68 0.03 -15.13
CA SER A 268 33.16 -0.27 -13.80
C SER A 268 34.07 0.27 -12.70
N TRP A 269 33.47 0.89 -11.68
CA TRP A 269 34.19 1.29 -10.47
C TRP A 269 34.32 0.10 -9.50
N PHE A 270 35.53 -0.11 -8.98
CA PHE A 270 35.81 -1.11 -7.95
C PHE A 270 36.47 -0.43 -6.75
N GLY A 271 36.00 -0.73 -5.54
CA GLY A 271 36.62 -0.26 -4.30
C GLY A 271 38.02 -0.85 -4.12
N ALA A 272 38.94 -0.10 -3.51
CA ALA A 272 40.34 -0.53 -3.32
C ALA A 272 40.45 -1.84 -2.53
N ASP A 273 39.53 -2.07 -1.58
CA ASP A 273 39.55 -3.24 -0.69
C ASP A 273 38.89 -4.49 -1.31
N LEU A 274 38.18 -4.36 -2.44
CA LEU A 274 37.39 -5.45 -3.04
C LEU A 274 38.23 -6.71 -3.28
N LYS A 275 39.47 -6.53 -3.71
CA LYS A 275 40.40 -7.65 -3.93
C LYS A 275 40.72 -8.39 -2.63
N GLY A 276 41.00 -7.65 -1.56
CA GLY A 276 41.28 -8.23 -0.24
C GLY A 276 40.07 -8.96 0.34
N GLU A 277 38.87 -8.40 0.15
CA GLU A 277 37.61 -9.07 0.54
C GLU A 277 37.45 -10.41 -0.18
N PHE A 278 37.71 -10.49 -1.49
CA PHE A 278 37.67 -11.76 -2.22
C PHE A 278 38.73 -12.76 -1.78
N GLU A 279 39.95 -12.30 -1.45
CA GLU A 279 41.02 -13.15 -0.92
C GLU A 279 40.70 -13.71 0.48
N SER A 280 39.79 -13.07 1.23
CA SER A 280 39.36 -13.52 2.56
C SER A 280 38.30 -14.63 2.54
N LEU A 281 37.67 -14.86 1.39
CA LEU A 281 36.59 -15.83 1.24
C LEU A 281 37.08 -17.27 1.45
N LYS A 282 36.31 -18.05 2.20
CA LYS A 282 36.62 -19.45 2.51
C LYS A 282 35.68 -20.38 1.79
N TYR A 283 36.25 -21.36 1.12
CA TYR A 283 35.50 -22.38 0.41
C TYR A 283 34.94 -23.44 1.38
N PRO A 284 33.77 -24.05 1.07
CA PRO A 284 32.98 -23.85 -0.14
C PRO A 284 32.24 -22.50 -0.16
N LEU A 285 32.15 -21.87 -1.35
CA LEU A 285 31.32 -20.69 -1.56
C LEU A 285 29.89 -21.10 -1.91
N CYS A 286 28.91 -20.54 -1.20
CA CYS A 286 27.49 -20.80 -1.41
C CYS A 286 26.81 -19.55 -1.96
N PHE A 287 26.33 -19.65 -3.19
CA PHE A 287 25.53 -18.61 -3.84
C PHE A 287 24.06 -18.99 -3.67
N MET A 288 23.44 -18.48 -2.61
CA MET A 288 22.07 -18.82 -2.23
C MET A 288 21.11 -17.73 -2.68
N ASP A 289 20.02 -18.16 -3.29
CA ASP A 289 18.87 -17.34 -3.62
C ASP A 289 17.61 -18.04 -3.11
N PHE A 290 16.64 -17.29 -2.60
CA PHE A 290 15.41 -17.86 -2.05
C PHE A 290 14.27 -16.86 -2.08
N GLU A 291 13.07 -17.38 -2.36
CA GLU A 291 11.85 -16.62 -2.35
C GLU A 291 11.12 -16.80 -1.02
N THR A 292 10.54 -15.71 -0.54
CA THR A 292 9.76 -15.71 0.71
C THR A 292 8.39 -15.09 0.50
N ILE A 293 7.41 -15.62 1.24
CA ILE A 293 6.15 -14.94 1.49
C ILE A 293 6.08 -14.52 2.95
N ASN A 294 5.31 -13.48 3.25
CA ASN A 294 5.16 -12.93 4.59
C ASN A 294 3.67 -12.69 4.91
N PRO A 295 2.88 -13.78 5.08
CA PRO A 295 1.44 -13.67 5.22
C PRO A 295 1.04 -12.95 6.52
N ALA A 296 0.00 -12.13 6.44
CA ALA A 296 -0.60 -11.47 7.59
C ALA A 296 -1.19 -12.45 8.61
N VAL A 297 -1.82 -13.53 8.11
CA VAL A 297 -2.33 -14.62 8.95
C VAL A 297 -1.26 -15.70 9.04
N PRO A 298 -0.67 -15.97 10.22
CA PRO A 298 0.38 -16.97 10.37
C PRO A 298 -0.14 -18.37 9.99
N ARG A 299 0.72 -19.17 9.35
CA ARG A 299 0.36 -20.49 8.80
C ARG A 299 0.82 -21.67 9.64
N PHE A 300 1.87 -21.50 10.45
CA PHE A 300 2.46 -22.57 11.25
C PHE A 300 2.55 -22.19 12.72
N ALA A 301 2.41 -23.18 13.61
CA ALA A 301 2.57 -22.97 15.04
C ALA A 301 3.95 -22.36 15.37
N GLY A 302 3.96 -21.36 16.24
CA GLY A 302 5.14 -20.57 16.59
C GLY A 302 5.36 -19.33 15.72
N MET A 303 4.64 -19.16 14.61
CA MET A 303 4.77 -17.97 13.76
C MET A 303 4.03 -16.76 14.29
N HIS A 304 4.58 -15.60 13.98
CA HIS A 304 3.96 -14.29 14.06
C HIS A 304 3.38 -13.84 12.70
N PRO A 305 2.44 -12.88 12.70
CA PRO A 305 2.06 -12.16 11.48
C PRO A 305 3.26 -11.55 10.76
N TYR A 306 3.32 -11.74 9.43
CA TYR A 306 4.38 -11.25 8.55
C TYR A 306 5.77 -11.85 8.80
N ASP A 307 5.87 -12.98 9.49
CA ASP A 307 7.10 -13.77 9.48
C ASP A 307 7.37 -14.28 8.06
N HIS A 308 8.64 -14.29 7.67
CA HIS A 308 9.06 -14.79 6.37
C HIS A 308 8.99 -16.32 6.34
N ILE A 309 8.28 -16.86 5.36
CA ILE A 309 8.25 -18.28 5.03
C ILE A 309 9.03 -18.44 3.73
N PRO A 310 10.23 -19.05 3.75
CA PRO A 310 10.88 -19.47 2.51
C PRO A 310 10.07 -20.61 1.90
N PHE A 311 9.73 -20.49 0.62
CA PHE A 311 8.96 -21.51 -0.09
C PHE A 311 9.66 -22.06 -1.33
N GLN A 312 10.69 -21.36 -1.81
CA GLN A 312 11.51 -21.77 -2.95
C GLN A 312 12.95 -21.34 -2.68
N PHE A 313 13.92 -22.20 -3.02
CA PHE A 313 15.33 -21.83 -2.93
C PHE A 313 16.16 -22.48 -4.03
N SER A 314 17.27 -21.82 -4.35
CA SER A 314 18.39 -22.42 -5.07
C SER A 314 19.71 -22.09 -4.37
N VAL A 315 20.65 -23.03 -4.39
CA VAL A 315 22.01 -22.78 -3.91
C VAL A 315 23.01 -23.44 -4.83
N HIS A 316 23.96 -22.64 -5.30
CA HIS A 316 25.12 -23.12 -6.03
C HIS A 316 26.30 -23.20 -5.07
N VAL A 317 26.92 -24.38 -4.95
CA VAL A 317 28.04 -24.63 -4.05
C VAL A 317 29.31 -24.85 -4.86
N GLN A 318 30.25 -23.91 -4.78
CA GLN A 318 31.58 -24.06 -5.36
C GLN A 318 32.55 -24.57 -4.30
N GLN A 319 33.12 -25.76 -4.50
CA GLN A 319 33.96 -26.43 -3.49
C GLN A 319 35.37 -25.87 -3.37
N GLU A 320 35.94 -25.36 -4.47
CA GLU A 320 37.29 -24.80 -4.53
C GLU A 320 37.41 -23.81 -5.70
N PRO A 321 38.43 -22.93 -5.73
CA PRO A 321 38.62 -21.97 -6.81
C PRO A 321 38.61 -22.64 -8.19
N GLY A 322 37.74 -22.16 -9.08
CA GLY A 322 37.63 -22.66 -10.46
C GLY A 322 36.82 -23.94 -10.63
N ALA A 323 36.39 -24.60 -9.54
CA ALA A 323 35.48 -25.74 -9.64
C ALA A 323 34.11 -25.31 -10.18
N ALA A 324 33.46 -26.19 -10.95
CA ALA A 324 32.08 -25.99 -11.36
C ALA A 324 31.17 -26.04 -10.12
N PRO A 325 30.25 -25.07 -9.94
CA PRO A 325 29.32 -25.12 -8.81
C PRO A 325 28.34 -26.30 -8.92
N HIS A 326 28.07 -26.97 -7.81
CA HIS A 326 26.99 -27.95 -7.70
C HIS A 326 25.69 -27.25 -7.30
N HIS A 327 24.62 -27.52 -8.04
CA HIS A 327 23.31 -26.89 -7.85
C HIS A 327 22.39 -27.75 -6.98
N PHE A 328 21.69 -27.11 -6.04
CA PHE A 328 20.64 -27.69 -5.22
C PHE A 328 19.44 -26.75 -5.21
N GLU A 329 18.22 -27.28 -5.31
CA GLU A 329 17.00 -26.47 -5.33
C GLU A 329 15.81 -27.16 -4.68
N PHE A 330 14.82 -26.34 -4.33
CA PHE A 330 13.44 -26.71 -4.06
C PHE A 330 12.57 -25.67 -4.76
N LEU A 331 11.80 -26.09 -5.77
CA LEU A 331 10.96 -25.25 -6.63
C LEU A 331 9.48 -25.31 -6.25
#